data_AF-A0A4P8EG66-F1
#
_entry.id   AF-A0A4P8EG66-F1
#
_cell.length_a   1.000
_cell.length_b   1.000
_cell.length_c   1.000
_cell.angle_alpha   90.00
_cell.angle_beta   90.00
_cell.angle_gamma   90.00
#
_symmetry.space_group_name_H-M   'P 1'
#
loop_
_entity.id
_entity.type
_entity.pdbx_description
1 polymer ?
#
loop_
_entity_poly.entity_id
_entity_poly.type
_entity_poly.pdbx_seq_one_letter_code
_entity_poly.pdbx_strand_id
1 'polypeptide(L)'
;MNLVLYGVSVLIAGLLTLAQFLGIGFDVVGLLILVLLLHLPSLIPVSVARRFSGIKLGRYPEVVFPVFILLGWVAVAGLHGSIRYALIAGVTFALSVGVQLGVVRAIDMVAKGTNFVGSHNPNFEATSLLAGLKRMCFGTRAGTALLSLVVFWTFLAQGQDSFWWLPPAVLAPVLSFLAAAAMCFNLKTVAEHAASTAAKGIATSVVGNPPKCVIYYSSSKSARHVQLKPTVKEFTDAGIPAALLSREPHSVAACKAAKPDYLWRASTIDTLDAFAQPSLKAAIYINDAAKNTHFIRFNTMAHILLTKRGPVSKLKRLTHNMAVYDAIIAPNIATADLWCRTSEPEVASRVVVVDRNTATLPKAKRNIEPFSSLSLSLKPNFLAMQDTYEGVKVIRALLSWIASDQSRHLSVSIRGADKDVSVRAFQQVLENAAEASQRVTILENADTLAHTESDILIATGADDLWNFAQSEKPVLMIGSQGMTDGIGPLWGSNEEVTKSLNAASKGAYILAPTAFRRRRYNSLESVIDGVLKAKHPEGLQS
;
A
#
# COMPACT_ATOMS: atom_id res chain seq x y z
N MET A 1 22.44 20.98 -35.72
CA MET A 1 23.80 20.67 -36.21
C MET A 1 24.44 21.90 -36.84
N ASN A 2 23.74 22.58 -37.74
CA ASN A 2 24.26 23.74 -38.48
C ASN A 2 24.67 24.93 -37.58
N LEU A 3 23.95 25.21 -36.49
CA LEU A 3 24.27 26.37 -35.62
C LEU A 3 25.62 26.24 -34.88
N VAL A 4 25.97 25.04 -34.42
CA VAL A 4 27.23 24.80 -33.68
C VAL A 4 28.42 24.81 -34.64
N LEU A 5 28.28 24.14 -35.79
CA LEU A 5 29.30 24.16 -36.84
C LEU A 5 29.53 25.59 -37.36
N TYR A 6 28.47 26.36 -37.59
CA TYR A 6 28.56 27.75 -38.00
C TYR A 6 29.25 28.62 -36.93
N GLY A 7 28.89 28.46 -35.66
CA GLY A 7 29.55 29.15 -34.55
C GLY A 7 31.05 28.83 -34.43
N VAL A 8 31.43 27.56 -34.60
CA VAL A 8 32.84 27.14 -34.60
C VAL A 8 33.58 27.74 -35.79
N SER A 9 33.01 27.71 -37.00
CA SER A 9 33.62 28.29 -38.19
C SER A 9 33.80 29.81 -38.07
N VAL A 10 32.81 30.53 -37.53
CA VAL A 10 32.91 31.99 -37.28
C VAL A 10 33.97 32.30 -36.23
N LEU A 11 34.06 31.49 -35.17
CA LEU A 11 35.09 31.65 -34.14
C LEU A 11 36.50 31.42 -34.69
N ILE A 12 36.68 30.37 -35.50
CA ILE A 12 37.95 30.07 -36.19
C ILE A 12 38.33 31.22 -37.11
N ALA A 13 37.40 31.70 -37.94
CA ALA A 13 37.64 32.83 -38.84
C ALA A 13 38.02 34.11 -38.06
N GLY A 14 37.31 34.42 -36.97
CA GLY A 14 37.61 35.57 -36.12
C GLY A 14 39.00 35.49 -35.47
N LEU A 15 39.41 34.30 -35.02
CA LEU A 15 40.76 34.08 -34.46
C LEU A 15 41.86 34.22 -35.52
N LEU A 16 41.63 33.71 -36.74
CA LEU A 16 42.55 33.89 -37.86
C LEU A 16 42.73 35.38 -38.20
N THR A 17 41.62 36.14 -38.25
CA THR A 17 41.67 37.59 -38.50
C THR A 17 42.36 38.35 -37.37
N LEU A 18 42.07 38.03 -36.11
CA LEU A 18 42.70 38.67 -34.95
C LEU A 18 44.21 38.38 -34.91
N ALA A 19 44.60 37.15 -35.19
CA ALA A 19 46.00 36.78 -35.21
C ALA A 19 46.78 37.49 -36.33
N GLN A 20 46.18 37.62 -37.52
CA GLN A 20 46.74 38.40 -38.62
C GLN A 20 46.92 39.87 -38.22
N PHE A 21 45.96 40.45 -37.49
CA PHE A 21 46.04 41.83 -36.99
C PHE A 21 47.14 42.01 -35.93
N LEU A 22 47.37 41.00 -35.08
CA LEU A 22 48.37 41.02 -34.00
C LEU A 22 49.77 40.57 -34.43
N GLY A 23 49.96 40.19 -35.71
CA GLY A 23 51.25 39.71 -36.22
C GLY A 23 51.67 38.33 -35.68
N ILE A 24 50.71 37.50 -35.26
CA ILE A 24 50.97 36.18 -34.70
C ILE A 24 51.20 35.17 -35.84
N GLY A 25 52.26 34.36 -35.75
CA GLY A 25 52.60 33.33 -36.75
C GLY A 25 51.51 32.27 -36.92
N PHE A 26 51.30 31.79 -38.15
CA PHE A 26 50.25 30.81 -38.48
C PHE A 26 50.36 29.48 -37.72
N ASP A 27 51.57 29.09 -37.33
CA ASP A 27 51.86 27.95 -36.46
C ASP A 27 51.23 28.12 -35.07
N VAL A 28 51.35 29.30 -34.47
CA VAL A 28 50.72 29.64 -33.18
C VAL A 28 49.20 29.71 -33.33
N VAL A 29 48.69 30.20 -34.45
CA VAL A 29 47.25 30.24 -34.73
C VAL A 29 46.66 28.85 -34.87
N GLY A 30 47.33 27.96 -35.61
CA GLY A 30 46.92 26.56 -35.74
C GLY A 30 46.86 25.86 -34.38
N LEU A 31 47.85 26.11 -33.53
CA LEU A 31 47.89 25.59 -32.16
C LEU A 31 46.76 26.13 -31.28
N LEU A 32 46.46 27.42 -31.36
CA LEU A 32 45.34 28.06 -30.66
C LEU A 32 43.99 27.46 -31.08
N ILE A 33 43.78 27.27 -32.38
CA ILE A 33 42.57 26.63 -32.92
C ILE A 33 42.46 25.19 -32.40
N LEU A 34 43.56 24.42 -32.47
CA LEU A 34 43.58 23.04 -31.99
C LEU A 34 43.20 22.96 -30.50
N VAL A 35 43.81 23.80 -29.69
CA VAL A 35 43.59 23.82 -28.23
C VAL A 35 42.16 24.26 -27.91
N LEU A 36 41.65 25.27 -28.59
CA LEU A 36 40.26 25.70 -28.45
C LEU A 36 39.29 24.57 -28.77
N LEU A 37 39.51 23.84 -29.88
CA LEU A 37 38.70 22.69 -30.27
C LEU A 37 38.76 21.57 -29.23
N LEU A 38 39.92 21.33 -28.62
CA LEU A 38 40.10 20.35 -27.55
C LEU A 38 39.43 20.77 -26.23
N HIS A 39 39.25 22.07 -25.97
CA HIS A 39 38.57 22.58 -24.79
C HIS A 39 37.05 22.68 -24.96
N LEU A 40 36.55 22.80 -26.20
CA LEU A 40 35.13 22.98 -26.52
C LEU A 40 34.20 21.92 -25.88
N PRO A 41 34.55 20.61 -25.83
CA PRO A 41 33.70 19.61 -25.17
C PRO A 41 33.41 19.90 -23.69
N SER A 42 34.36 20.52 -22.97
CA SER A 42 34.19 20.94 -21.57
C SER A 42 33.24 22.13 -21.40
N LEU A 43 32.98 22.87 -22.48
CA LEU A 43 32.03 24.00 -22.52
C LEU A 43 30.60 23.56 -22.86
N ILE A 44 30.37 22.30 -23.21
CA ILE A 44 29.06 21.78 -23.62
C ILE A 44 28.40 21.00 -22.48
N PRO A 45 27.12 21.23 -22.13
CA PRO A 45 26.45 20.44 -21.10
C PRO A 45 26.51 18.94 -21.37
N VAL A 46 26.70 18.12 -20.34
CA VAL A 46 26.81 16.65 -20.47
C VAL A 46 25.59 16.03 -21.17
N SER A 47 24.40 16.60 -20.94
CA SER A 47 23.16 16.17 -21.61
C SER A 47 23.22 16.35 -23.13
N VAL A 48 23.86 17.43 -23.60
CA VAL A 48 24.05 17.72 -25.01
C VAL A 48 25.14 16.83 -25.59
N ALA A 49 26.26 16.67 -24.89
CA ALA A 49 27.33 15.75 -25.27
C ALA A 49 26.82 14.31 -25.47
N ARG A 50 25.99 13.80 -24.55
CA ARG A 50 25.37 12.46 -24.67
C ARG A 50 24.45 12.30 -25.87
N ARG A 51 23.79 13.37 -26.33
CA ARG A 51 22.97 13.34 -27.55
C ARG A 51 23.83 13.27 -28.81
N PHE A 52 24.98 13.95 -28.81
CA PHE A 52 25.88 13.98 -29.95
C PHE A 52 26.79 12.75 -30.04
N SER A 53 27.10 12.12 -28.91
CA SER A 53 27.89 10.89 -28.87
C SER A 53 27.06 9.68 -29.28
N GLY A 54 26.31 9.70 -30.39
CA GLY A 54 25.59 8.53 -30.92
C GLY A 54 26.48 7.30 -31.21
N ILE A 55 27.79 7.48 -31.04
CA ILE A 55 28.85 6.47 -31.00
C ILE A 55 28.80 5.75 -29.64
N LYS A 56 28.99 4.42 -29.62
CA LYS A 56 29.01 3.56 -28.42
C LYS A 56 30.18 3.87 -27.44
N LEU A 57 30.40 5.12 -27.04
CA LEU A 57 31.41 5.58 -26.07
C LEU A 57 31.08 5.19 -24.61
N GLY A 58 30.28 4.15 -24.43
CA GLY A 58 29.83 3.67 -23.13
C GLY A 58 28.83 4.60 -22.43
N ARG A 59 28.62 4.34 -21.15
CA ARG A 59 27.63 5.05 -20.31
C ARG A 59 28.01 6.52 -20.02
N TYR A 60 29.25 6.89 -20.31
CA TYR A 60 29.89 8.13 -19.86
C TYR A 60 30.82 8.72 -20.92
N PRO A 61 30.29 9.26 -22.03
CA PRO A 61 31.10 9.83 -23.10
C PRO A 61 31.98 10.99 -22.62
N GLU A 62 31.62 11.67 -21.52
CA GLU A 62 32.37 12.81 -21.00
C GLU A 62 33.72 12.46 -20.34
N VAL A 63 34.05 11.18 -20.11
CA VAL A 63 35.35 10.76 -19.52
C VAL A 63 36.55 11.23 -20.35
N VAL A 64 36.36 11.45 -21.65
CA VAL A 64 37.44 11.86 -22.56
C VAL A 64 37.77 13.36 -22.46
N PHE A 65 36.93 14.19 -21.82
CA PHE A 65 37.12 15.65 -21.83
C PHE A 65 38.41 16.10 -21.11
N PRO A 66 38.75 15.56 -19.91
CA PRO A 66 40.07 15.80 -19.30
C PRO A 66 41.24 15.42 -20.21
N VAL A 67 41.10 14.34 -20.98
CA VAL A 67 42.14 13.87 -21.90
C VAL A 67 42.36 14.87 -23.03
N PHE A 68 41.29 15.46 -23.58
CA PHE A 68 41.41 16.49 -24.60
C PHE A 68 42.13 17.75 -24.09
N ILE A 69 41.82 18.19 -22.86
CA ILE A 69 42.55 19.32 -22.23
C ILE A 69 44.04 18.98 -22.12
N LEU A 70 44.37 17.79 -21.59
CA LEU A 70 45.76 17.35 -21.46
C LEU A 70 46.47 17.29 -22.81
N LEU A 71 45.82 16.77 -23.86
CA LEU A 71 46.38 16.71 -25.21
C LEU A 71 46.68 18.11 -25.78
N GLY A 72 45.84 19.12 -25.47
CA GLY A 72 46.11 20.51 -25.87
C GLY A 72 47.39 21.05 -25.22
N TRP A 73 47.61 20.75 -23.94
CA TRP A 73 48.83 21.13 -23.23
C TRP A 73 50.06 20.34 -23.67
N VAL A 74 49.91 19.06 -24.04
CA VAL A 74 50.98 18.24 -24.64
C VAL A 74 51.41 18.81 -26.00
N ALA A 75 50.45 19.27 -26.82
CA ALA A 75 50.75 19.89 -28.11
C ALA A 75 51.61 21.15 -27.95
N VAL A 76 51.33 21.99 -26.95
CA VAL A 76 52.17 23.16 -26.62
C VAL A 76 53.55 22.77 -26.11
N ALA A 77 53.59 21.78 -25.21
CA ALA A 77 54.85 21.29 -24.66
C ALA A 77 55.84 20.89 -25.76
N GLY A 78 55.35 20.24 -26.82
CA GLY A 78 56.16 19.81 -27.96
C GLY A 78 56.72 20.97 -28.80
N LEU A 79 56.00 22.10 -28.88
CA LEU A 79 56.39 23.24 -29.72
C LEU A 79 57.34 24.22 -28.99
N HIS A 80 57.15 24.43 -27.68
CA HIS A 80 57.91 25.42 -26.91
C HIS A 80 59.05 24.81 -26.05
N GLY A 81 59.32 23.51 -26.19
CA GLY A 81 60.46 22.83 -25.55
C GLY A 81 60.36 22.68 -24.03
N SER A 82 59.26 23.08 -23.40
CA SER A 82 59.08 23.03 -21.95
C SER A 82 57.97 22.13 -21.52
N ILE A 83 58.34 20.87 -21.61
CA ILE A 83 57.45 19.78 -21.28
C ILE A 83 57.04 19.80 -19.81
N ARG A 84 57.89 20.26 -18.90
CA ARG A 84 57.60 20.20 -17.45
C ARG A 84 56.43 21.09 -17.06
N TYR A 85 56.49 22.39 -17.36
CA TYR A 85 55.46 23.35 -16.90
C TYR A 85 54.13 23.17 -17.63
N ALA A 86 54.19 22.96 -18.95
CA ALA A 86 52.99 22.70 -19.74
C ALA A 86 52.28 21.41 -19.32
N LEU A 87 53.02 20.33 -19.01
CA LEU A 87 52.41 19.11 -18.48
C LEU A 87 51.83 19.30 -17.08
N ILE A 88 52.50 20.02 -16.18
CA ILE A 88 51.97 20.28 -14.83
C ILE A 88 50.65 21.07 -14.94
N ALA A 89 50.62 22.14 -15.74
CA ALA A 89 49.40 22.92 -15.97
C ALA A 89 48.30 22.04 -16.60
N GLY A 90 48.64 21.29 -17.65
CA GLY A 90 47.70 20.41 -18.34
C GLY A 90 47.10 19.31 -17.47
N VAL A 91 47.92 18.62 -16.67
CA VAL A 91 47.47 17.62 -15.70
C VAL A 91 46.57 18.27 -14.66
N THR A 92 46.93 19.45 -14.15
CA THR A 92 46.16 20.15 -13.12
C THR A 92 44.77 20.56 -13.62
N PHE A 93 44.67 21.15 -14.81
CA PHE A 93 43.38 21.49 -15.42
C PHE A 93 42.57 20.26 -15.81
N ALA A 94 43.21 19.22 -16.36
CA ALA A 94 42.55 17.96 -16.69
C ALA A 94 41.95 17.29 -15.44
N LEU A 95 42.71 17.19 -14.34
CA LEU A 95 42.22 16.64 -13.08
C LEU A 95 41.09 17.49 -12.51
N SER A 96 41.19 18.81 -12.56
CA SER A 96 40.13 19.72 -12.08
C SER A 96 38.81 19.48 -12.82
N VAL A 97 38.85 19.41 -14.15
CA VAL A 97 37.67 19.08 -14.98
C VAL A 97 37.17 17.67 -14.70
N GLY A 98 38.08 16.71 -14.51
CA GLY A 98 37.76 15.33 -14.15
C GLY A 98 37.01 15.22 -12.83
N VAL A 99 37.45 15.94 -11.79
CA VAL A 99 36.81 16.00 -10.47
C VAL A 99 35.39 16.56 -10.60
N GLN A 100 35.20 17.65 -11.33
CA GLN A 100 33.88 18.26 -11.52
C GLN A 100 32.91 17.33 -12.28
N LEU A 101 33.40 16.60 -13.28
CA LEU A 101 32.62 15.55 -13.94
C LEU A 101 32.27 14.41 -12.99
N GLY A 102 33.20 14.02 -12.11
CA GLY A 102 32.99 13.09 -11.02
C GLY A 102 31.88 13.55 -10.06
N VAL A 103 31.86 14.83 -9.70
CA VAL A 103 30.80 15.43 -8.87
C VAL A 103 29.44 15.36 -9.55
N VAL A 104 29.34 15.66 -10.84
CA VAL A 104 28.06 15.51 -11.58
C VAL A 104 27.55 14.07 -11.51
N ARG A 105 28.45 13.08 -11.54
CA ARG A 105 28.07 11.67 -11.36
C ARG A 105 27.70 11.33 -9.93
N ALA A 106 28.43 11.85 -8.96
CA ALA A 106 28.07 11.72 -7.56
C ALA A 106 26.67 12.31 -7.32
N ILE A 107 26.34 13.46 -7.92
CA ILE A 107 25.00 14.05 -7.92
C ILE A 107 23.99 13.11 -8.57
N ASP A 108 24.28 12.47 -9.71
CA ASP A 108 23.37 11.50 -10.34
C ASP A 108 23.16 10.24 -9.48
N MET A 109 24.19 9.79 -8.75
CA MET A 109 24.09 8.65 -7.83
C MET A 109 23.30 9.02 -6.58
N VAL A 110 23.63 10.17 -5.99
CA VAL A 110 22.90 10.73 -4.86
C VAL A 110 21.47 11.02 -5.26
N ALA A 111 21.18 11.55 -6.45
CA ALA A 111 19.83 11.77 -6.96
C ALA A 111 18.99 10.50 -6.97
N LYS A 112 19.59 9.35 -7.31
CA LYS A 112 18.89 8.06 -7.22
C LYS A 112 18.63 7.68 -5.77
N GLY A 113 19.59 7.96 -4.88
CA GLY A 113 19.45 7.79 -3.43
C GLY A 113 18.45 8.76 -2.78
N THR A 114 18.40 10.03 -3.19
CA THR A 114 17.49 11.06 -2.67
C THR A 114 16.13 10.99 -3.33
N ASN A 115 15.96 10.45 -4.54
CA ASN A 115 14.63 10.06 -5.01
C ASN A 115 14.10 8.83 -4.26
N PHE A 116 15.00 8.07 -3.63
CA PHE A 116 14.66 7.02 -2.68
C PHE A 116 14.40 7.59 -1.27
N VAL A 117 15.13 8.62 -0.82
CA VAL A 117 15.03 9.24 0.52
C VAL A 117 14.16 10.51 0.57
N GLY A 118 13.76 11.08 -0.55
CA GLY A 118 12.96 12.30 -0.66
C GLY A 118 11.53 12.00 -1.09
N SER A 119 11.22 10.72 -1.35
CA SER A 119 9.89 10.26 -1.70
C SER A 119 8.84 10.46 -0.60
N HIS A 120 9.26 10.95 0.58
CA HIS A 120 8.43 11.06 1.78
C HIS A 120 7.64 12.36 1.85
N ASN A 121 8.04 13.37 1.07
CA ASN A 121 7.28 14.60 0.94
C ASN A 121 6.76 14.69 -0.51
N PRO A 122 5.43 14.63 -0.74
CA PRO A 122 4.85 14.74 -2.07
C PRO A 122 5.18 16.07 -2.77
N ASN A 123 5.64 17.07 -2.03
CA ASN A 123 6.07 18.39 -2.51
C ASN A 123 7.60 18.55 -2.61
N PHE A 124 8.40 17.53 -2.23
CA PHE A 124 9.86 17.59 -2.34
C PHE A 124 10.32 17.13 -3.73
N GLU A 125 10.52 18.09 -4.62
CA GLU A 125 11.16 17.87 -5.91
C GLU A 125 12.68 18.05 -5.81
N ALA A 126 13.39 16.96 -5.52
CA ALA A 126 14.86 16.94 -5.59
C ALA A 126 15.37 17.37 -6.98
N THR A 127 14.57 17.18 -8.02
CA THR A 127 14.87 17.55 -9.41
C THR A 127 15.29 19.00 -9.58
N SER A 128 14.63 19.95 -8.92
CA SER A 128 14.95 21.38 -9.04
C SER A 128 16.29 21.72 -8.38
N LEU A 129 16.51 21.23 -7.17
CA LEU A 129 17.75 21.40 -6.41
C LEU A 129 18.94 20.74 -7.12
N LEU A 130 18.76 19.50 -7.59
CA LEU A 130 19.77 18.77 -8.35
C LEU A 130 20.05 19.42 -9.71
N ALA A 131 19.06 20.03 -10.36
CA ALA A 131 19.26 20.80 -11.58
C ALA A 131 20.10 22.05 -11.30
N GLY A 132 19.86 22.76 -10.20
CA GLY A 132 20.69 23.86 -9.73
C GLY A 132 22.15 23.45 -9.51
N LEU A 133 22.38 22.35 -8.77
CA LEU A 133 23.72 21.81 -8.52
C LEU A 133 24.45 21.43 -9.81
N LYS A 134 23.75 20.77 -10.75
CA LYS A 134 24.33 20.43 -12.07
C LYS A 134 24.69 21.66 -12.89
N ARG A 135 23.88 22.73 -12.84
CA ARG A 135 24.19 24.00 -13.50
C ARG A 135 25.42 24.67 -12.90
N MET A 136 25.55 24.65 -11.57
CA MET A 136 26.75 25.17 -10.89
C MET A 136 28.00 24.37 -11.28
N CYS A 137 27.94 23.03 -11.26
CA CYS A 137 29.06 22.17 -11.69
C CYS A 137 29.44 22.41 -13.16
N PHE A 138 28.44 22.63 -14.03
CA PHE A 138 28.68 23.01 -15.41
C PHE A 138 29.39 24.37 -15.51
N GLY A 139 28.93 25.37 -14.75
CA GLY A 139 29.53 26.70 -14.71
C GLY A 139 30.98 26.67 -14.21
N THR A 140 31.27 25.95 -13.12
CA THR A 140 32.65 25.81 -12.61
C THR A 140 33.53 25.10 -13.63
N ARG A 141 33.02 24.07 -14.32
CA ARG A 141 33.77 23.35 -15.35
C ARG A 141 34.05 24.17 -16.59
N ALA A 142 33.05 24.90 -17.07
CA ALA A 142 33.24 25.83 -18.17
C ALA A 142 34.25 26.92 -17.78
N GLY A 143 34.13 27.47 -16.57
CA GLY A 143 35.09 28.43 -16.02
C GLY A 143 36.51 27.88 -15.94
N THR A 144 36.71 26.65 -15.45
CA THR A 144 38.02 25.98 -15.42
C THR A 144 38.61 25.77 -16.81
N ALA A 145 37.80 25.36 -17.79
CA ALA A 145 38.25 25.19 -19.17
C ALA A 145 38.61 26.53 -19.83
N LEU A 146 37.83 27.59 -19.59
CA LEU A 146 38.15 28.94 -20.07
C LEU A 146 39.40 29.50 -19.39
N LEU A 147 39.57 29.27 -18.08
CA LEU A 147 40.77 29.68 -17.36
C LEU A 147 42.01 28.92 -17.87
N SER A 148 41.87 27.64 -18.22
CA SER A 148 42.92 26.87 -18.91
C SER A 148 43.32 27.55 -20.22
N LEU A 149 42.36 28.04 -21.03
CA LEU A 149 42.64 28.78 -22.27
C LEU A 149 43.32 30.13 -22.02
N VAL A 150 42.96 30.84 -20.94
CA VAL A 150 43.63 32.11 -20.57
C VAL A 150 45.06 31.84 -20.13
N VAL A 151 45.28 30.86 -19.25
CA VAL A 151 46.60 30.44 -18.78
C VAL A 151 47.46 29.99 -19.95
N PHE A 152 46.87 29.22 -20.86
CA PHE A 152 47.46 28.82 -22.12
C PHE A 152 47.91 30.01 -22.96
N TRP A 153 47.03 31.00 -23.16
CA TRP A 153 47.37 32.23 -23.91
C TRP A 153 48.52 32.99 -23.25
N THR A 154 48.48 33.16 -21.92
CA THR A 154 49.57 33.83 -21.19
C THR A 154 50.89 33.08 -21.30
N PHE A 155 50.85 31.75 -21.30
CA PHE A 155 52.04 30.90 -21.45
C PHE A 155 52.66 31.06 -22.84
N LEU A 156 51.83 31.17 -23.89
CA LEU A 156 52.31 31.44 -25.25
C LEU A 156 52.85 32.86 -25.41
N ALA A 157 52.17 33.86 -24.84
CA ALA A 157 52.51 35.27 -25.06
C ALA A 157 53.73 35.73 -24.27
N GLN A 158 53.92 35.23 -23.05
CA GLN A 158 54.97 35.70 -22.14
C GLN A 158 56.10 34.69 -21.92
N GLY A 159 55.99 33.49 -22.51
CA GLY A 159 56.91 32.40 -22.27
C GLY A 159 56.80 31.81 -20.86
N GLN A 160 57.71 30.90 -20.55
CA GLN A 160 57.66 30.08 -19.33
C GLN A 160 58.15 30.79 -18.08
N ASP A 161 59.00 31.80 -18.26
CA ASP A 161 59.63 32.53 -17.16
C ASP A 161 58.62 33.40 -16.38
N SER A 162 57.44 33.61 -16.96
CA SER A 162 56.32 34.27 -16.30
C SER A 162 55.64 33.32 -15.31
N PHE A 163 55.81 33.54 -14.01
CA PHE A 163 55.11 32.76 -12.97
C PHE A 163 53.60 33.08 -12.85
N TRP A 164 53.10 34.03 -13.64
CA TRP A 164 51.71 34.52 -13.54
C TRP A 164 50.65 33.46 -13.88
N TRP A 165 51.03 32.38 -14.57
CA TRP A 165 50.14 31.24 -14.83
C TRP A 165 49.97 30.30 -13.63
N LEU A 166 50.88 30.34 -12.64
CA LEU A 166 50.88 29.42 -11.51
C LEU A 166 49.70 29.65 -10.54
N PRO A 167 49.37 30.89 -10.11
CA PRO A 167 48.21 31.13 -9.25
C PRO A 167 46.88 30.63 -9.83
N PRO A 168 46.49 30.92 -11.09
CA PRO A 168 45.24 30.39 -11.66
C PRO A 168 45.27 28.87 -11.86
N ALA A 169 46.44 28.28 -12.18
CA ALA A 169 46.59 26.83 -12.28
C ALA A 169 46.37 26.12 -10.93
N VAL A 170 46.79 26.71 -9.82
CA VAL A 170 46.56 26.17 -8.45
C VAL A 170 45.16 26.49 -7.93
N LEU A 171 44.62 27.67 -8.23
CA LEU A 171 43.32 28.10 -7.72
C LEU A 171 42.17 27.27 -8.32
N ALA A 172 42.27 26.90 -9.60
CA ALA A 172 41.26 26.10 -10.30
C ALA A 172 40.93 24.74 -9.63
N PRO A 173 41.90 23.86 -9.29
CA PRO A 173 41.63 22.61 -8.59
C PRO A 173 41.10 22.87 -7.19
N VAL A 174 41.69 23.82 -6.44
CA VAL A 174 41.26 24.13 -5.06
C VAL A 174 39.79 24.53 -5.02
N LEU A 175 39.37 25.46 -5.88
CA LEU A 175 37.96 25.87 -5.97
C LEU A 175 37.05 24.72 -6.41
N SER A 176 37.53 23.87 -7.31
CA SER A 176 36.77 22.69 -7.77
C SER A 176 36.57 21.67 -6.65
N PHE A 177 37.60 21.40 -5.84
CA PHE A 177 37.53 20.51 -4.69
C PHE A 177 36.66 21.09 -3.56
N LEU A 178 36.79 22.38 -3.25
CA LEU A 178 35.96 23.05 -2.24
C LEU A 178 34.48 23.04 -2.65
N ALA A 179 34.18 23.35 -3.91
CA ALA A 179 32.81 23.27 -4.43
C ALA A 179 32.27 21.83 -4.36
N ALA A 180 33.08 20.83 -4.74
CA ALA A 180 32.72 19.41 -4.63
C ALA A 180 32.39 19.01 -3.19
N ALA A 181 33.27 19.34 -2.25
CA ALA A 181 33.12 19.03 -0.84
C ALA A 181 31.87 19.71 -0.25
N ALA A 182 31.70 21.01 -0.48
CA ALA A 182 30.53 21.76 -0.03
C ALA A 182 29.22 21.16 -0.58
N MET A 183 29.20 20.70 -1.84
CA MET A 183 28.04 20.01 -2.41
C MET A 183 27.76 18.67 -1.73
N CYS A 184 28.79 17.85 -1.46
CA CYS A 184 28.63 16.59 -0.74
C CYS A 184 28.07 16.80 0.68
N PHE A 185 28.57 17.80 1.42
CA PHE A 185 28.06 18.14 2.75
C PHE A 185 26.61 18.62 2.71
N ASN A 186 26.26 19.50 1.77
CA ASN A 186 24.87 19.95 1.59
C ASN A 186 23.93 18.80 1.27
N LEU A 187 24.34 17.88 0.37
CA LEU A 187 23.53 16.71 0.01
C LEU A 187 23.33 15.77 1.20
N LYS A 188 24.37 15.53 2.00
CA LYS A 188 24.26 14.75 3.24
C LYS A 188 23.29 15.40 4.22
N THR A 189 23.43 16.70 4.45
CA THR A 189 22.58 17.47 5.37
C THR A 189 21.12 17.44 4.91
N VAL A 190 20.84 17.63 3.62
CA VAL A 190 19.49 17.54 3.05
C VAL A 190 18.92 16.13 3.22
N ALA A 191 19.72 15.08 3.01
CA ALA A 191 19.26 13.70 3.20
C ALA A 191 18.92 13.40 4.67
N GLU A 192 19.73 13.88 5.62
CA GLU A 192 19.50 13.72 7.07
C GLU A 192 18.23 14.47 7.52
N HIS A 193 18.01 15.68 6.99
CA HIS A 193 16.84 16.49 7.37
C HIS A 193 15.57 16.13 6.59
N ALA A 194 15.66 15.34 5.51
CA ALA A 194 14.53 14.99 4.66
C ALA A 194 13.42 14.26 5.43
N ALA A 195 13.77 13.34 6.34
CA ALA A 195 12.79 12.58 7.12
C ALA A 195 12.02 13.47 8.12
N SER A 196 12.74 14.32 8.87
CA SER A 196 12.14 15.28 9.80
C SER A 196 11.27 16.31 9.07
N THR A 197 11.76 16.81 7.93
CA THR A 197 11.02 17.76 7.10
C THR A 197 9.78 17.12 6.48
N ALA A 198 9.86 15.85 6.07
CA ALA A 198 8.71 15.10 5.58
C ALA A 198 7.66 14.91 6.67
N ALA A 199 8.04 14.47 7.87
CA ALA A 199 7.13 14.33 9.01
C ALA A 199 6.37 15.63 9.30
N LYS A 200 7.10 16.76 9.35
CA LYS A 200 6.50 18.10 9.51
C LYS A 200 5.58 18.46 8.35
N GLY A 201 6.02 18.23 7.11
CA GLY A 201 5.22 18.52 5.91
C GLY A 201 3.93 17.70 5.84
N ILE A 202 3.98 16.43 6.23
CA ILE A 202 2.80 15.55 6.32
C ILE A 202 1.85 16.09 7.38
N ALA A 203 2.34 16.34 8.60
CA ALA A 203 1.55 16.88 9.70
C ALA A 203 0.83 18.17 9.27
N THR A 204 1.53 19.10 8.64
CA THR A 204 0.94 20.34 8.11
C THR A 204 -0.11 20.08 7.02
N SER A 205 0.15 19.13 6.11
CA SER A 205 -0.76 18.82 4.99
C SER A 205 -2.08 18.19 5.42
N VAL A 206 -2.14 17.63 6.64
CA VAL A 206 -3.32 16.90 7.15
C VAL A 206 -4.07 17.64 8.25
N VAL A 207 -3.60 18.80 8.71
CA VAL A 207 -4.23 19.55 9.84
C VAL A 207 -5.73 19.80 9.60
N GLY A 208 -6.13 20.13 8.37
CA GLY A 208 -7.53 20.45 8.06
C GLY A 208 -8.47 19.24 8.01
N ASN A 209 -7.95 18.04 7.74
CA ASN A 209 -8.75 16.81 7.65
C ASN A 209 -7.84 15.58 7.89
N PRO A 210 -7.47 15.29 9.14
CA PRO A 210 -6.51 14.24 9.42
C PRO A 210 -7.07 12.86 9.05
N PRO A 211 -6.30 12.00 8.37
CA PRO A 211 -6.74 10.64 8.07
C PRO A 211 -6.92 9.85 9.37
N LYS A 212 -8.04 9.12 9.46
CA LYS A 212 -8.33 8.18 10.55
C LYS A 212 -7.66 6.82 10.31
N CYS A 213 -7.37 6.47 9.06
CA CYS A 213 -6.75 5.20 8.73
C CYS A 213 -5.77 5.33 7.56
N VAL A 214 -4.94 4.32 7.40
CA VAL A 214 -3.99 4.22 6.30
C VAL A 214 -4.21 2.92 5.53
N ILE A 215 -4.42 3.02 4.22
CA ILE A 215 -4.42 1.87 3.31
C ILE A 215 -2.95 1.57 2.99
N TYR A 216 -2.39 0.55 3.63
CA TYR A 216 -1.00 0.14 3.46
C TYR A 216 -0.87 -0.77 2.24
N TYR A 217 -0.09 -0.32 1.25
CA TYR A 217 0.12 -1.06 0.02
C TYR A 217 1.60 -1.39 -0.25
N SER A 218 1.87 -2.70 -0.26
CA SER A 218 3.13 -3.26 -0.76
C SER A 218 2.87 -4.35 -1.78
N SER A 219 3.64 -4.36 -2.87
CA SER A 219 3.45 -5.35 -3.94
C SER A 219 4.75 -5.75 -4.64
N SER A 220 4.71 -6.91 -5.31
CA SER A 220 5.72 -7.30 -6.29
C SER A 220 5.56 -6.50 -7.59
N LYS A 221 6.64 -6.40 -8.38
CA LYS A 221 6.64 -5.71 -9.69
C LYS A 221 5.62 -6.28 -10.68
N SER A 222 5.24 -7.55 -10.53
CA SER A 222 4.30 -8.26 -11.40
C SER A 222 2.84 -8.18 -10.92
N ALA A 223 2.57 -7.48 -9.81
CA ALA A 223 1.23 -7.38 -9.27
C ALA A 223 0.31 -6.59 -10.19
N ARG A 224 -0.94 -7.05 -10.36
CA ARG A 224 -1.96 -6.41 -11.21
C ARG A 224 -2.73 -5.27 -10.55
N HIS A 225 -2.42 -4.92 -9.29
CA HIS A 225 -3.02 -3.80 -8.55
C HIS A 225 -4.57 -3.76 -8.49
N VAL A 226 -5.25 -4.90 -8.66
CA VAL A 226 -6.71 -4.97 -8.89
C VAL A 226 -7.55 -4.45 -7.71
N GLN A 227 -7.02 -4.50 -6.48
CA GLN A 227 -7.75 -4.12 -5.27
C GLN A 227 -7.68 -2.63 -4.95
N LEU A 228 -6.63 -1.94 -5.41
CA LEU A 228 -6.32 -0.55 -5.02
C LEU A 228 -7.49 0.41 -5.24
N LYS A 229 -7.93 0.54 -6.50
CA LYS A 229 -8.98 1.49 -6.88
C LYS A 229 -10.34 1.18 -6.21
N PRO A 230 -10.82 -0.09 -6.19
CA PRO A 230 -12.03 -0.44 -5.45
C PRO A 230 -11.94 -0.14 -3.95
N THR A 231 -10.82 -0.43 -3.29
CA THR A 231 -10.68 -0.20 -1.85
C THR A 231 -10.65 1.29 -1.54
N VAL A 232 -9.86 2.09 -2.26
CA VAL A 232 -9.86 3.56 -2.05
C VAL A 232 -11.27 4.12 -2.23
N LYS A 233 -11.96 3.73 -3.30
CA LYS A 233 -13.35 4.13 -3.53
C LYS A 233 -14.27 3.71 -2.37
N GLU A 234 -14.12 2.50 -1.84
CA GLU A 234 -14.95 2.04 -0.72
C GLU A 234 -14.78 2.91 0.53
N PHE A 235 -13.56 3.35 0.85
CA PHE A 235 -13.30 4.23 1.99
C PHE A 235 -13.84 5.65 1.75
N THR A 236 -13.67 6.18 0.53
CA THR A 236 -14.24 7.48 0.14
C THR A 236 -15.78 7.45 0.19
N ASP A 237 -16.41 6.42 -0.38
CA ASP A 237 -17.88 6.26 -0.38
C ASP A 237 -18.43 6.07 1.05
N ALA A 238 -17.63 5.50 1.96
CA ALA A 238 -17.98 5.34 3.38
C ALA A 238 -17.72 6.60 4.23
N GLY A 239 -17.16 7.67 3.65
CA GLY A 239 -16.80 8.88 4.39
C GLY A 239 -15.70 8.67 5.43
N ILE A 240 -14.84 7.66 5.26
CA ILE A 240 -13.74 7.36 6.17
C ILE A 240 -12.46 8.01 5.62
N PRO A 241 -11.93 9.08 6.24
CA PRO A 241 -10.72 9.75 5.76
C PRO A 241 -9.53 8.80 5.83
N ALA A 242 -8.99 8.44 4.66
CA ALA A 242 -7.94 7.43 4.53
C ALA A 242 -6.77 7.95 3.71
N ALA A 243 -5.55 7.71 4.21
CA ALA A 243 -4.34 7.91 3.42
C ALA A 243 -3.93 6.62 2.71
N LEU A 244 -3.60 6.68 1.43
CA LEU A 244 -3.01 5.54 0.71
C LEU A 244 -1.49 5.60 0.82
N LEU A 245 -0.88 4.61 1.48
CA LEU A 245 0.56 4.51 1.65
C LEU A 245 1.16 3.46 0.71
N SER A 246 2.02 3.89 -0.20
CA SER A 246 2.74 3.05 -1.15
C SER A 246 4.19 2.81 -0.72
N ARG A 247 4.63 1.55 -0.73
CA ARG A 247 6.01 1.15 -0.41
C ARG A 247 6.95 1.14 -1.61
N GLU A 248 6.46 0.77 -2.79
CA GLU A 248 7.30 0.53 -3.96
C GLU A 248 7.16 1.59 -5.06
N PRO A 249 8.27 2.00 -5.71
CA PRO A 249 8.22 2.99 -6.79
C PRO A 249 7.31 2.57 -7.96
N HIS A 250 7.22 1.28 -8.26
CA HIS A 250 6.44 0.78 -9.40
C HIS A 250 4.93 0.83 -9.15
N SER A 251 4.46 0.84 -7.90
CA SER A 251 3.03 0.89 -7.58
C SER A 251 2.47 2.31 -7.58
N VAL A 252 3.32 3.35 -7.62
CA VAL A 252 2.91 4.75 -7.52
C VAL A 252 1.92 5.15 -8.60
N ALA A 253 2.11 4.72 -9.85
CA ALA A 253 1.19 5.04 -10.94
C ALA A 253 -0.21 4.45 -10.69
N ALA A 254 -0.27 3.19 -10.23
CA ALA A 254 -1.54 2.55 -9.87
C ALA A 254 -2.19 3.21 -8.65
N CYS A 255 -1.39 3.63 -7.65
CA CYS A 255 -1.88 4.35 -6.48
C CYS A 255 -2.47 5.73 -6.85
N LYS A 256 -1.80 6.49 -7.74
CA LYS A 256 -2.34 7.74 -8.28
C LYS A 256 -3.65 7.51 -9.04
N ALA A 257 -3.72 6.45 -9.84
CA ALA A 257 -4.94 6.10 -10.59
C ALA A 257 -6.13 5.70 -9.69
N ALA A 258 -5.86 5.31 -8.43
CA ALA A 258 -6.88 5.04 -7.43
C ALA A 258 -7.51 6.33 -6.86
N LYS A 259 -6.91 7.51 -7.10
CA LYS A 259 -7.39 8.84 -6.66
C LYS A 259 -7.68 8.92 -5.14
N PRO A 260 -6.72 8.62 -4.26
CA PRO A 260 -6.91 8.79 -2.82
C PRO A 260 -6.90 10.28 -2.44
N ASP A 261 -7.51 10.63 -1.31
CA ASP A 261 -7.43 11.97 -0.72
C ASP A 261 -5.98 12.33 -0.36
N TYR A 262 -5.25 11.35 0.19
CA TYR A 262 -3.83 11.46 0.48
C TYR A 262 -3.06 10.30 -0.15
N LEU A 263 -2.02 10.61 -0.92
CA LEU A 263 -1.07 9.61 -1.41
C LEU A 263 0.28 9.79 -0.72
N TRP A 264 0.60 8.88 0.18
CA TRP A 264 1.86 8.83 0.90
C TRP A 264 2.79 7.79 0.27
N ARG A 265 4.08 8.11 0.22
CA ARG A 265 5.08 7.18 -0.29
C ARG A 265 6.17 6.97 0.74
N ALA A 266 6.22 5.76 1.28
CA ALA A 266 7.19 5.36 2.28
C ALA A 266 8.13 4.32 1.66
N SER A 267 9.31 4.73 1.21
CA SER A 267 10.30 3.80 0.65
C SER A 267 11.10 3.06 1.73
N THR A 268 11.31 3.70 2.90
CA THR A 268 12.18 3.25 3.99
C THR A 268 11.39 3.03 5.27
N ILE A 269 11.99 2.37 6.26
CA ILE A 269 11.35 2.14 7.55
C ILE A 269 11.17 3.46 8.32
N ASP A 270 12.19 4.32 8.37
CA ASP A 270 12.13 5.64 9.05
C ASP A 270 10.99 6.53 8.56
N THR A 271 10.52 6.28 7.35
CA THR A 271 9.49 7.11 6.75
C THR A 271 8.12 6.54 6.94
N LEU A 272 8.03 5.25 7.21
CA LEU A 272 6.85 4.71 7.87
C LEU A 272 6.65 5.34 9.25
N ASP A 273 7.73 5.55 10.03
CA ASP A 273 7.64 6.26 11.33
C ASP A 273 7.07 7.67 11.15
N ALA A 274 7.54 8.40 10.15
CA ALA A 274 7.01 9.72 9.83
C ALA A 274 5.52 9.71 9.41
N PHE A 275 5.02 8.64 8.78
CA PHE A 275 3.61 8.52 8.40
C PHE A 275 2.72 7.93 9.49
N ALA A 276 3.27 7.36 10.57
CA ALA A 276 2.52 6.84 11.71
C ALA A 276 2.00 7.99 12.60
N GLN A 277 1.11 8.80 12.03
CA GLN A 277 0.54 9.97 12.69
C GLN A 277 -0.37 9.56 13.86
N PRO A 278 -0.43 10.35 14.95
CA PRO A 278 -1.28 10.04 16.11
C PRO A 278 -2.78 9.93 15.80
N SER A 279 -3.24 10.55 14.70
CA SER A 279 -4.64 10.46 14.26
C SER A 279 -5.03 9.10 13.67
N LEU A 280 -4.04 8.29 13.28
CA LEU A 280 -4.29 7.00 12.66
C LEU A 280 -4.75 5.99 13.71
N LYS A 281 -5.96 5.48 13.51
CA LYS A 281 -6.57 4.41 14.31
C LYS A 281 -6.30 3.03 13.74
N ALA A 282 -6.14 2.91 12.42
CA ALA A 282 -5.99 1.62 11.76
C ALA A 282 -5.11 1.65 10.52
N ALA A 283 -4.41 0.54 10.30
CA ALA A 283 -3.70 0.20 9.08
C ALA A 283 -4.46 -0.92 8.33
N ILE A 284 -4.87 -0.63 7.10
CA ILE A 284 -5.68 -1.51 6.25
C ILE A 284 -4.78 -2.11 5.17
N TYR A 285 -4.60 -3.43 5.20
CA TYR A 285 -3.77 -4.17 4.25
C TYR A 285 -4.67 -4.78 3.18
N ILE A 286 -4.40 -4.55 1.90
CA ILE A 286 -5.24 -5.09 0.80
C ILE A 286 -4.71 -6.39 0.20
N ASN A 287 -3.59 -6.87 0.73
CA ASN A 287 -2.92 -8.12 0.36
C ASN A 287 -1.96 -8.52 1.47
N ASP A 288 -1.65 -9.81 1.55
CA ASP A 288 -0.64 -10.33 2.48
C ASP A 288 0.74 -10.32 1.82
N ALA A 289 1.47 -9.21 1.98
CA ALA A 289 2.81 -9.02 1.43
C ALA A 289 3.87 -9.07 2.53
N ALA A 290 5.06 -9.57 2.20
CA ALA A 290 6.15 -9.73 3.15
C ALA A 290 6.53 -8.44 3.90
N LYS A 291 6.40 -7.26 3.26
CA LYS A 291 6.71 -5.96 3.89
C LYS A 291 5.58 -5.40 4.75
N ASN A 292 4.44 -6.09 4.90
CA ASN A 292 3.37 -5.63 5.78
C ASN A 292 3.84 -5.58 7.24
N THR A 293 4.72 -6.51 7.62
CA THR A 293 5.36 -6.58 8.94
C THR A 293 6.07 -5.28 9.35
N HIS A 294 6.54 -4.48 8.39
CA HIS A 294 7.21 -3.21 8.69
C HIS A 294 6.28 -2.17 9.33
N PHE A 295 4.97 -2.23 9.03
CA PHE A 295 3.98 -1.29 9.57
C PHE A 295 3.20 -1.88 10.75
N ILE A 296 3.22 -3.21 10.91
CA ILE A 296 2.56 -3.90 12.03
C ILE A 296 3.19 -3.56 13.39
N ARG A 297 4.44 -3.08 13.41
CA ARG A 297 5.11 -2.66 14.65
C ARG A 297 4.44 -1.50 15.39
N PHE A 298 3.58 -0.72 14.72
CA PHE A 298 2.87 0.39 15.33
C PHE A 298 1.64 -0.10 16.09
N ASN A 299 1.91 -0.65 17.27
CA ASN A 299 0.92 -1.33 18.11
C ASN A 299 -0.29 -0.47 18.53
N THR A 300 -0.19 0.86 18.46
CA THR A 300 -1.29 1.80 18.74
C THR A 300 -2.39 1.80 17.68
N MET A 301 -2.16 1.17 16.53
CA MET A 301 -3.13 1.05 15.44
C MET A 301 -3.73 -0.36 15.38
N ALA A 302 -4.97 -0.47 14.93
CA ALA A 302 -5.56 -1.74 14.51
C ALA A 302 -5.03 -2.15 13.13
N HIS A 303 -4.46 -3.36 13.01
CA HIS A 303 -3.95 -3.93 11.76
C HIS A 303 -4.98 -4.86 11.15
N ILE A 304 -5.59 -4.45 10.04
CA ILE A 304 -6.74 -5.14 9.45
C ILE A 304 -6.41 -5.60 8.03
N LEU A 305 -6.44 -6.91 7.79
CA LEU A 305 -6.27 -7.48 6.45
C LEU A 305 -7.62 -7.53 5.73
N LEU A 306 -7.77 -6.74 4.67
CA LEU A 306 -8.92 -6.73 3.78
C LEU A 306 -8.74 -7.76 2.66
N THR A 307 -9.42 -8.90 2.77
CA THR A 307 -9.25 -10.03 1.84
C THR A 307 -10.32 -10.12 0.76
N LYS A 308 -11.09 -9.06 0.51
CA LYS A 308 -12.26 -9.11 -0.38
C LYS A 308 -11.97 -9.60 -1.81
N ARG A 309 -10.74 -9.41 -2.29
CA ARG A 309 -10.29 -9.87 -3.61
C ARG A 309 -8.88 -10.46 -3.51
N GLY A 310 -8.36 -10.96 -4.63
CA GLY A 310 -6.97 -11.42 -4.75
C GLY A 310 -6.77 -12.88 -4.35
N PRO A 311 -5.51 -13.32 -4.21
CA PRO A 311 -5.20 -14.73 -3.93
C PRO A 311 -5.69 -15.20 -2.55
N VAL A 312 -5.60 -14.34 -1.53
CA VAL A 312 -6.02 -14.66 -0.16
C VAL A 312 -7.51 -15.00 -0.09
N SER A 313 -8.35 -14.27 -0.84
CA SER A 313 -9.81 -14.49 -0.89
C SER A 313 -10.22 -15.87 -1.39
N LYS A 314 -9.29 -16.62 -2.01
CA LYS A 314 -9.54 -17.94 -2.62
C LYS A 314 -8.95 -19.09 -1.79
N LEU A 315 -8.27 -18.78 -0.70
CA LEU A 315 -7.68 -19.80 0.16
C LEU A 315 -8.78 -20.59 0.85
N LYS A 316 -8.62 -21.92 0.93
CA LYS A 316 -9.51 -22.79 1.72
C LYS A 316 -9.18 -22.74 3.22
N ARG A 317 -7.97 -22.32 3.57
CA ARG A 317 -7.42 -22.24 4.93
C ARG A 317 -6.44 -21.07 5.00
N LEU A 318 -6.51 -20.28 6.07
CA LEU A 318 -5.56 -19.21 6.34
C LEU A 318 -4.26 -19.77 6.94
N THR A 319 -3.14 -19.13 6.62
CA THR A 319 -1.82 -19.52 7.12
C THR A 319 -1.55 -18.92 8.49
N HIS A 320 -0.73 -19.58 9.30
CA HIS A 320 -0.35 -19.11 10.64
C HIS A 320 0.24 -17.69 10.62
N ASN A 321 1.02 -17.33 9.60
CA ASN A 321 1.62 -16.01 9.46
C ASN A 321 0.59 -14.86 9.41
N MET A 322 -0.69 -15.13 9.11
CA MET A 322 -1.75 -14.12 9.15
C MET A 322 -2.21 -13.79 10.58
N ALA A 323 -1.67 -14.47 11.60
CA ALA A 323 -1.82 -14.10 12.99
C ALA A 323 -1.28 -12.69 13.32
N VAL A 324 -0.42 -12.14 12.47
CA VAL A 324 0.13 -10.79 12.68
C VAL A 324 -0.93 -9.67 12.59
N TYR A 325 -2.10 -9.95 12.01
CA TYR A 325 -3.20 -8.98 11.91
C TYR A 325 -4.11 -9.06 13.14
N ASP A 326 -4.69 -7.93 13.53
CA ASP A 326 -5.69 -7.88 14.60
C ASP A 326 -7.07 -8.37 14.11
N ALA A 327 -7.36 -8.18 12.82
CA ALA A 327 -8.56 -8.70 12.16
C ALA A 327 -8.33 -9.03 10.68
N ILE A 328 -9.05 -10.03 10.18
CA ILE A 328 -9.04 -10.50 8.80
C ILE A 328 -10.47 -10.43 8.27
N ILE A 329 -10.76 -9.42 7.44
CA ILE A 329 -12.09 -9.25 6.84
C ILE A 329 -12.24 -10.24 5.71
N ALA A 330 -13.14 -11.20 5.87
CA ALA A 330 -13.48 -12.19 4.84
C ALA A 330 -14.29 -11.56 3.68
N PRO A 331 -14.25 -12.14 2.47
CA PRO A 331 -15.01 -11.65 1.31
C PRO A 331 -16.52 -11.76 1.47
N ASN A 332 -16.98 -12.80 2.17
CA ASN A 332 -18.38 -13.13 2.41
C ASN A 332 -18.48 -14.09 3.62
N ILE A 333 -19.69 -14.31 4.09
CA ILE A 333 -19.99 -15.17 5.25
C ILE A 333 -19.49 -16.60 4.99
N ALA A 334 -19.85 -17.22 3.87
CA ALA A 334 -19.43 -18.59 3.55
C ALA A 334 -17.90 -18.81 3.61
N THR A 335 -17.13 -17.82 3.17
CA THR A 335 -15.66 -17.86 3.24
C THR A 335 -15.16 -17.71 4.67
N ALA A 336 -15.77 -16.80 5.45
CA ALA A 336 -15.45 -16.65 6.87
C ALA A 336 -15.69 -17.96 7.63
N ASP A 337 -16.78 -18.64 7.33
CA ASP A 337 -17.19 -19.90 7.96
C ASP A 337 -16.23 -21.03 7.63
N LEU A 338 -15.83 -21.10 6.36
CA LEU A 338 -14.78 -22.01 5.93
C LEU A 338 -13.50 -21.74 6.72
N TRP A 339 -13.03 -20.48 6.78
CA TRP A 339 -11.78 -20.13 7.45
C TRP A 339 -11.82 -20.38 8.96
N CYS A 340 -12.94 -20.09 9.63
CA CYS A 340 -13.10 -20.37 11.06
C CYS A 340 -12.97 -21.87 11.36
N ARG A 341 -13.43 -22.75 10.45
CA ARG A 341 -13.40 -24.21 10.62
C ARG A 341 -12.08 -24.86 10.23
N THR A 342 -11.42 -24.34 9.19
CA THR A 342 -10.24 -25.00 8.60
C THR A 342 -8.92 -24.40 9.06
N SER A 343 -8.92 -23.17 9.57
CA SER A 343 -7.70 -22.47 10.00
C SER A 343 -7.41 -22.72 11.46
N GLU A 344 -6.17 -22.44 11.88
CA GLU A 344 -5.78 -22.58 13.28
C GLU A 344 -6.61 -21.66 14.18
N PRO A 345 -6.93 -22.08 15.43
CA PRO A 345 -7.81 -21.32 16.32
C PRO A 345 -7.39 -19.86 16.51
N GLU A 346 -6.08 -19.60 16.58
CA GLU A 346 -5.53 -18.26 16.75
C GLU A 346 -5.86 -17.35 15.55
N VAL A 347 -5.73 -17.85 14.33
CA VAL A 347 -6.03 -17.08 13.10
C VAL A 347 -7.54 -17.01 12.88
N ALA A 348 -8.26 -18.12 13.12
CA ALA A 348 -9.71 -18.19 13.03
C ALA A 348 -10.40 -17.14 13.92
N SER A 349 -9.88 -16.90 15.13
CA SER A 349 -10.41 -15.92 16.08
C SER A 349 -10.33 -14.45 15.62
N ARG A 350 -9.57 -14.19 14.55
CA ARG A 350 -9.38 -12.87 13.93
C ARG A 350 -10.26 -12.68 12.70
N VAL A 351 -10.95 -13.72 12.23
CA VAL A 351 -11.82 -13.63 11.05
C VAL A 351 -13.06 -12.81 11.38
N VAL A 352 -13.34 -11.80 10.56
CA VAL A 352 -14.49 -10.90 10.72
C VAL A 352 -15.25 -10.77 9.41
N VAL A 353 -16.53 -10.42 9.50
CA VAL A 353 -17.39 -10.16 8.33
C VAL A 353 -17.97 -8.76 8.44
N VAL A 354 -17.92 -8.02 7.34
CA VAL A 354 -18.65 -6.74 7.19
C VAL A 354 -19.90 -7.01 6.37
N ASP A 355 -21.07 -6.89 6.98
CA ASP A 355 -22.35 -7.06 6.31
C ASP A 355 -23.27 -5.88 6.59
N ARG A 356 -23.80 -5.28 5.51
CA ARG A 356 -24.70 -4.12 5.60
C ARG A 356 -26.18 -4.53 5.72
N ASN A 357 -26.50 -5.82 5.56
CA ASN A 357 -27.88 -6.32 5.45
C ASN A 357 -28.40 -7.01 6.72
N THR A 358 -27.82 -6.78 7.88
CA THR A 358 -28.39 -7.25 9.14
C THR A 358 -29.60 -6.41 9.53
N ALA A 359 -30.79 -6.85 9.09
CA ALA A 359 -32.01 -6.52 9.83
C ALA A 359 -31.85 -7.12 11.24
N THR A 360 -31.54 -6.27 12.22
CA THR A 360 -31.49 -6.68 13.62
C THR A 360 -32.88 -7.13 14.04
N LEU A 361 -33.02 -8.40 14.41
CA LEU A 361 -34.25 -8.87 15.04
C LEU A 361 -34.45 -8.11 16.36
N PRO A 362 -35.68 -7.68 16.68
CA PRO A 362 -35.94 -7.02 17.95
C PRO A 362 -35.60 -7.98 19.10
N LYS A 363 -34.98 -7.43 20.15
CA LYS A 363 -34.70 -8.17 21.38
C LYS A 363 -36.01 -8.65 21.98
N ALA A 364 -35.99 -9.85 22.57
CA ALA A 364 -37.13 -10.38 23.28
C ALA A 364 -37.64 -9.38 24.33
N LYS A 365 -38.90 -8.94 24.21
CA LYS A 365 -39.64 -8.41 25.36
C LYS A 365 -39.93 -9.61 26.25
N ARG A 366 -39.24 -9.72 27.39
CA ARG A 366 -39.57 -10.72 28.43
C ARG A 366 -40.96 -10.41 28.98
N ASN A 367 -42.00 -10.91 28.33
CA ASN A 367 -43.29 -11.09 28.98
C ASN A 367 -43.18 -12.34 29.86
N ILE A 368 -43.71 -12.26 31.07
CA ILE A 368 -43.60 -13.27 32.13
C ILE A 368 -44.51 -14.50 31.83
N GLU A 369 -45.21 -14.50 30.70
CA GLU A 369 -46.07 -15.60 30.29
C GLU A 369 -45.26 -16.75 29.65
N PRO A 370 -45.72 -18.01 29.79
CA PRO A 370 -45.08 -19.15 29.15
C PRO A 370 -45.03 -18.95 27.63
N PHE A 371 -43.85 -19.14 27.05
CA PHE A 371 -43.62 -18.99 25.61
C PHE A 371 -44.61 -19.85 24.80
N SER A 372 -45.32 -19.21 23.87
CA SER A 372 -46.46 -19.78 23.16
C SER A 372 -46.26 -19.79 21.65
N SER A 373 -45.30 -19.03 21.10
CA SER A 373 -45.05 -18.96 19.66
C SER A 373 -43.66 -19.49 19.25
N LEU A 374 -43.61 -20.24 18.15
CA LEU A 374 -42.38 -20.84 17.64
C LEU A 374 -42.18 -20.47 16.18
N SER A 375 -40.95 -20.18 15.81
CA SER A 375 -40.57 -20.00 14.41
C SER A 375 -39.66 -21.11 13.94
N LEU A 376 -39.97 -21.71 12.79
CA LEU A 376 -39.08 -22.63 12.09
C LEU A 376 -38.67 -22.00 10.76
N SER A 377 -37.36 -21.81 10.53
CA SER A 377 -36.86 -21.43 9.19
C SER A 377 -36.37 -22.66 8.45
N LEU A 378 -36.96 -22.95 7.28
CA LEU A 378 -36.57 -24.02 6.38
C LEU A 378 -35.81 -23.45 5.18
N LYS A 379 -34.54 -23.83 5.03
CA LYS A 379 -33.68 -23.41 3.92
C LYS A 379 -33.14 -24.59 3.09
N PRO A 380 -32.87 -24.37 1.79
CA PRO A 380 -32.37 -25.40 0.89
C PRO A 380 -30.86 -25.66 1.08
N ASN A 381 -30.44 -26.90 0.89
CA ASN A 381 -29.07 -27.46 0.94
C ASN A 381 -28.44 -27.55 2.34
N PHE A 382 -29.22 -27.50 3.42
CA PHE A 382 -28.66 -27.46 4.77
C PHE A 382 -28.66 -28.79 5.51
N LEU A 383 -29.60 -29.69 5.22
CA LEU A 383 -29.67 -30.99 5.89
C LEU A 383 -28.96 -32.03 5.02
N ALA A 384 -28.02 -32.76 5.62
CA ALA A 384 -27.51 -33.98 4.99
C ALA A 384 -28.69 -34.94 4.77
N MET A 385 -28.63 -35.80 3.74
CA MET A 385 -29.74 -36.71 3.43
C MET A 385 -30.15 -37.59 4.64
N GLN A 386 -29.21 -37.93 5.52
CA GLN A 386 -29.44 -38.64 6.78
C GLN A 386 -30.22 -37.79 7.80
N ASP A 387 -30.00 -36.46 7.81
CA ASP A 387 -30.67 -35.52 8.71
C ASP A 387 -32.12 -35.24 8.29
N THR A 388 -32.49 -35.52 7.03
CA THR A 388 -33.85 -35.31 6.53
C THR A 388 -34.86 -36.23 7.23
N TYR A 389 -34.52 -37.51 7.41
CA TYR A 389 -35.43 -38.47 8.06
C TYR A 389 -35.62 -38.17 9.54
N GLU A 390 -34.51 -37.93 10.26
CA GLU A 390 -34.56 -37.53 11.68
C GLU A 390 -35.24 -36.18 11.86
N GLY A 391 -34.99 -35.22 10.97
CA GLY A 391 -35.70 -33.95 10.96
C GLY A 391 -37.22 -34.15 10.86
N VAL A 392 -37.71 -35.05 10.00
CA VAL A 392 -39.15 -35.28 9.86
C VAL A 392 -39.75 -35.83 11.16
N LYS A 393 -39.03 -36.69 11.89
CA LYS A 393 -39.46 -37.13 13.23
C LYS A 393 -39.52 -35.95 14.20
N VAL A 394 -38.54 -35.07 14.16
CA VAL A 394 -38.50 -33.85 15.00
C VAL A 394 -39.68 -32.92 14.68
N ILE A 395 -40.02 -32.73 13.41
CA ILE A 395 -41.21 -31.95 13.02
C ILE A 395 -42.49 -32.61 13.55
N ARG A 396 -42.63 -33.94 13.45
CA ARG A 396 -43.80 -34.64 14.01
C ARG A 396 -43.90 -34.49 15.54
N ALA A 397 -42.77 -34.57 16.23
CA ALA A 397 -42.70 -34.34 17.67
C ALA A 397 -43.08 -32.88 18.03
N LEU A 398 -42.58 -31.91 17.27
CA LEU A 398 -42.93 -30.49 17.40
C LEU A 398 -44.44 -30.27 17.21
N LEU A 399 -45.04 -30.87 16.18
CA LEU A 399 -46.48 -30.80 15.91
C LEU A 399 -47.29 -31.47 17.02
N SER A 400 -46.85 -32.61 17.55
CA SER A 400 -47.47 -33.26 18.71
C SER A 400 -47.40 -32.37 19.96
N TRP A 401 -46.29 -31.69 20.17
CA TRP A 401 -46.10 -30.77 21.30
C TRP A 401 -46.98 -29.52 21.17
N ILE A 402 -47.14 -28.97 19.97
CA ILE A 402 -48.13 -27.91 19.70
C ILE A 402 -49.54 -28.45 19.95
N ALA A 403 -49.85 -29.66 19.49
CA ALA A 403 -51.17 -30.24 19.66
C ALA A 403 -51.62 -30.39 21.12
N SER A 404 -50.67 -30.61 22.04
CA SER A 404 -50.93 -30.80 23.48
C SER A 404 -51.43 -29.56 24.23
N ASP A 405 -51.35 -28.36 23.65
CA ASP A 405 -51.69 -27.10 24.33
C ASP A 405 -52.27 -26.09 23.33
N GLN A 406 -53.48 -25.60 23.61
CA GLN A 406 -54.21 -24.71 22.70
C GLN A 406 -53.54 -23.34 22.53
N SER A 407 -52.69 -22.93 23.49
CA SER A 407 -51.99 -21.65 23.41
C SER A 407 -50.81 -21.65 22.43
N ARG A 408 -50.36 -22.83 21.97
CA ARG A 408 -49.13 -22.95 21.18
C ARG A 408 -49.36 -22.73 19.69
N HIS A 409 -48.48 -21.96 19.06
CA HIS A 409 -48.50 -21.64 17.63
C HIS A 409 -47.13 -21.87 16.99
N LEU A 410 -47.13 -22.31 15.73
CA LEU A 410 -45.93 -22.49 14.91
C LEU A 410 -46.03 -21.68 13.62
N SER A 411 -45.12 -20.75 13.44
CA SER A 411 -44.90 -20.04 12.18
C SER A 411 -43.70 -20.64 11.46
N VAL A 412 -43.93 -21.25 10.30
CA VAL A 412 -42.86 -21.80 9.45
C VAL A 412 -42.58 -20.82 8.33
N SER A 413 -41.34 -20.36 8.23
CA SER A 413 -40.86 -19.65 7.04
C SER A 413 -40.14 -20.62 6.12
N ILE A 414 -40.61 -20.75 4.88
CA ILE A 414 -40.00 -21.63 3.88
C ILE A 414 -39.32 -20.78 2.81
N ARG A 415 -38.06 -21.08 2.51
CA ARG A 415 -37.27 -20.40 1.47
C ARG A 415 -36.87 -21.36 0.37
N GLY A 416 -37.21 -21.05 -0.89
CA GLY A 416 -36.72 -21.79 -2.07
C GLY A 416 -37.06 -23.28 -2.09
N ALA A 417 -38.26 -23.65 -1.66
CA ALA A 417 -38.71 -25.04 -1.53
C ALA A 417 -38.74 -25.80 -2.86
N ASP A 418 -38.90 -25.09 -3.97
CA ASP A 418 -38.89 -25.61 -5.32
C ASP A 418 -37.55 -26.28 -5.69
N LYS A 419 -36.46 -25.97 -4.99
CA LYS A 419 -35.10 -26.37 -5.39
C LYS A 419 -34.49 -27.51 -4.59
N ASP A 420 -35.15 -28.01 -3.54
CA ASP A 420 -34.54 -28.97 -2.61
C ASP A 420 -35.52 -30.09 -2.18
N VAL A 421 -35.12 -31.34 -2.42
CA VAL A 421 -35.91 -32.54 -2.11
C VAL A 421 -36.16 -32.71 -0.61
N SER A 422 -35.18 -32.36 0.22
CA SER A 422 -35.31 -32.42 1.68
C SER A 422 -36.31 -31.38 2.17
N VAL A 423 -36.26 -30.14 1.64
CA VAL A 423 -37.22 -29.09 1.99
C VAL A 423 -38.64 -29.48 1.62
N ARG A 424 -38.85 -30.11 0.44
CA ARG A 424 -40.17 -30.62 0.04
C ARG A 424 -40.72 -31.69 0.99
N ALA A 425 -39.88 -32.57 1.51
CA ALA A 425 -40.30 -33.58 2.48
C ALA A 425 -40.82 -32.94 3.78
N PHE A 426 -40.17 -31.87 4.25
CA PHE A 426 -40.65 -31.09 5.39
C PHE A 426 -41.92 -30.31 5.08
N GLN A 427 -41.96 -29.65 3.92
CA GLN A 427 -43.09 -28.86 3.47
C GLN A 427 -44.36 -29.70 3.42
N GLN A 428 -44.33 -30.91 2.86
CA GLN A 428 -45.51 -31.79 2.79
C GLN A 428 -46.08 -32.14 4.18
N VAL A 429 -45.21 -32.41 5.16
CA VAL A 429 -45.63 -32.72 6.54
C VAL A 429 -46.26 -31.49 7.20
N LEU A 430 -45.71 -30.31 6.94
CA LEU A 430 -46.18 -29.06 7.50
C LEU A 430 -47.47 -28.56 6.85
N GLU A 431 -47.63 -28.74 5.53
CA GLU A 431 -48.86 -28.41 4.79
C GLU A 431 -50.03 -29.24 5.31
N ASN A 432 -49.86 -30.57 5.43
CA ASN A 432 -50.87 -31.44 6.01
C ASN A 432 -51.25 -31.01 7.44
N ALA A 433 -50.29 -30.51 8.22
CA ALA A 433 -50.52 -30.03 9.59
C ALA A 433 -51.22 -28.66 9.64
N ALA A 434 -50.89 -27.76 8.70
CA ALA A 434 -51.54 -26.46 8.55
C ALA A 434 -53.00 -26.59 8.08
N GLU A 435 -53.29 -27.54 7.19
CA GLU A 435 -54.67 -27.89 6.80
C GLU A 435 -55.47 -28.44 7.98
N ALA A 436 -54.83 -29.26 8.83
CA ALA A 436 -55.47 -29.87 10.00
C ALA A 436 -55.62 -28.91 11.20
N SER A 437 -54.83 -27.82 11.28
CA SER A 437 -54.86 -26.91 12.41
C SER A 437 -54.45 -25.47 12.05
N GLN A 438 -55.31 -24.51 12.40
CA GLN A 438 -55.02 -23.08 12.28
C GLN A 438 -53.83 -22.58 13.13
N ARG A 439 -53.24 -23.46 13.96
CA ARG A 439 -52.09 -23.15 14.81
C ARG A 439 -50.75 -23.29 14.10
N VAL A 440 -50.72 -23.85 12.89
CA VAL A 440 -49.53 -23.93 12.05
C VAL A 440 -49.73 -22.99 10.87
N THR A 441 -48.90 -21.96 10.79
CA THR A 441 -48.92 -20.97 9.71
C THR A 441 -47.67 -21.13 8.87
N ILE A 442 -47.83 -21.35 7.57
CA ILE A 442 -46.72 -21.40 6.62
C ILE A 442 -46.64 -20.05 5.92
N LEU A 443 -45.45 -19.45 5.93
CA LEU A 443 -45.15 -18.19 5.29
C LEU A 443 -44.02 -18.40 4.27
N GLU A 444 -44.16 -17.86 3.07
CA GLU A 444 -43.10 -17.92 2.06
C GLU A 444 -42.17 -16.72 2.20
N ASN A 445 -40.86 -16.99 2.32
CA ASN A 445 -39.80 -15.96 2.35
C ASN A 445 -39.99 -14.87 3.42
N ALA A 446 -40.64 -15.18 4.55
CA ALA A 446 -41.02 -14.21 5.58
C ALA A 446 -40.25 -14.43 6.91
N ASP A 447 -38.98 -14.82 6.83
CA ASP A 447 -38.11 -15.13 7.98
C ASP A 447 -38.21 -14.02 9.05
N THR A 448 -37.97 -12.76 8.68
CA THR A 448 -37.98 -11.63 9.63
C THR A 448 -39.29 -11.48 10.37
N LEU A 449 -40.43 -11.67 9.70
CA LEU A 449 -41.75 -11.55 10.30
C LEU A 449 -42.00 -12.71 11.28
N ALA A 450 -41.75 -13.94 10.84
CA ALA A 450 -41.93 -15.14 11.66
C ALA A 450 -41.06 -15.10 12.92
N HIS A 451 -39.79 -14.70 12.78
CA HIS A 451 -38.84 -14.64 13.89
C HIS A 451 -39.11 -13.50 14.88
N THR A 452 -39.73 -12.40 14.41
CA THR A 452 -40.04 -11.25 15.26
C THR A 452 -41.13 -11.61 16.27
N GLU A 453 -42.21 -12.28 15.81
CA GLU A 453 -43.38 -12.62 16.61
C GLU A 453 -43.22 -13.91 17.46
N SER A 454 -42.16 -14.70 17.20
CA SER A 454 -41.96 -15.99 17.87
C SER A 454 -41.14 -15.89 19.13
N ASP A 455 -41.46 -16.70 20.14
CA ASP A 455 -40.73 -16.79 21.40
C ASP A 455 -39.51 -17.71 21.31
N ILE A 456 -39.64 -18.83 20.61
CA ILE A 456 -38.58 -19.82 20.40
C ILE A 456 -38.24 -19.86 18.90
N LEU A 457 -36.95 -19.87 18.58
CA LEU A 457 -36.47 -19.93 17.20
C LEU A 457 -35.85 -21.30 16.91
N ILE A 458 -36.27 -21.94 15.83
CA ILE A 458 -35.77 -23.24 15.37
C ILE A 458 -35.11 -23.05 14.01
N ALA A 459 -33.80 -23.30 13.95
CA ALA A 459 -33.02 -23.22 12.72
C ALA A 459 -32.85 -24.61 12.10
N THR A 460 -32.81 -24.69 10.77
CA THR A 460 -32.32 -25.89 10.07
C THR A 460 -30.91 -25.73 9.51
N GLY A 461 -30.29 -24.56 9.67
CA GLY A 461 -28.95 -24.26 9.15
C GLY A 461 -28.18 -23.27 10.03
N ALA A 462 -26.85 -23.36 9.99
CA ALA A 462 -25.95 -22.52 10.80
C ALA A 462 -26.07 -21.01 10.50
N ASP A 463 -26.48 -20.65 9.27
CA ASP A 463 -26.67 -19.25 8.88
C ASP A 463 -27.82 -18.56 9.66
N ASP A 464 -28.84 -19.32 10.08
CA ASP A 464 -30.00 -18.79 10.82
C ASP A 464 -29.72 -18.62 12.29
N LEU A 465 -28.95 -19.54 12.86
CA LEU A 465 -28.51 -19.48 14.26
C LEU A 465 -27.92 -18.11 14.58
N TRP A 466 -27.28 -17.48 13.59
CA TRP A 466 -26.67 -16.20 13.82
C TRP A 466 -27.63 -15.04 13.96
N ASN A 467 -28.61 -14.96 13.05
CA ASN A 467 -29.66 -13.96 13.16
C ASN A 467 -30.44 -14.19 14.46
N PHE A 468 -30.64 -15.46 14.83
CA PHE A 468 -31.40 -15.85 16.03
C PHE A 468 -30.66 -15.52 17.31
N ALA A 469 -29.34 -15.71 17.39
CA ALA A 469 -28.55 -15.39 18.57
C ALA A 469 -28.63 -13.90 18.97
N GLN A 470 -28.87 -13.00 18.01
CA GLN A 470 -29.05 -11.57 18.30
C GLN A 470 -30.38 -11.23 18.97
N SER A 471 -31.38 -12.10 18.83
CA SER A 471 -32.73 -11.86 19.38
C SER A 471 -32.81 -12.07 20.90
N GLU A 472 -31.79 -12.68 21.51
CA GLU A 472 -31.79 -13.12 22.93
C GLU A 472 -32.93 -14.10 23.27
N LYS A 473 -33.51 -14.75 22.25
CA LYS A 473 -34.54 -15.79 22.36
C LYS A 473 -33.88 -17.18 22.46
N PRO A 474 -34.55 -18.18 23.07
CA PRO A 474 -34.11 -19.57 22.99
C PRO A 474 -34.01 -20.04 21.53
N VAL A 475 -32.87 -20.64 21.18
CA VAL A 475 -32.61 -21.17 19.83
C VAL A 475 -32.42 -22.69 19.89
N LEU A 476 -33.14 -23.39 19.02
CA LEU A 476 -33.01 -24.82 18.77
C LEU A 476 -32.53 -25.05 17.33
N MET A 477 -31.90 -26.20 17.08
CA MET A 477 -31.42 -26.54 15.74
C MET A 477 -31.84 -27.94 15.33
N ILE A 478 -32.44 -28.09 14.17
CA ILE A 478 -32.67 -29.40 13.55
C ILE A 478 -31.46 -29.72 12.66
N GLY A 479 -30.82 -30.88 12.89
CA GLY A 479 -29.74 -31.39 12.03
C GLY A 479 -28.36 -31.47 12.69
N SER A 480 -27.51 -32.33 12.14
CA SER A 480 -26.21 -32.73 12.72
C SER A 480 -25.19 -31.59 12.78
N GLN A 481 -25.37 -30.56 11.94
CA GLN A 481 -24.42 -29.46 11.77
C GLN A 481 -24.32 -28.55 13.00
N GLY A 482 -25.25 -28.62 13.96
CA GLY A 482 -25.21 -27.81 15.19
C GLY A 482 -24.06 -28.13 16.13
N MET A 483 -23.52 -29.36 16.03
CA MET A 483 -22.44 -29.80 16.92
C MET A 483 -21.15 -28.97 16.78
N THR A 484 -20.98 -28.21 15.69
CA THR A 484 -19.78 -27.36 15.52
C THR A 484 -19.85 -26.01 16.23
N ASP A 485 -21.05 -25.52 16.58
CA ASP A 485 -21.25 -24.18 17.15
C ASP A 485 -21.76 -24.23 18.61
N GLY A 486 -21.59 -25.38 19.27
CA GLY A 486 -22.01 -25.60 20.65
C GLY A 486 -23.49 -25.91 20.84
N ILE A 487 -24.30 -25.87 19.78
CA ILE A 487 -25.75 -26.16 19.83
C ILE A 487 -25.95 -27.66 19.65
N GLY A 488 -26.39 -28.34 20.72
CA GLY A 488 -26.83 -29.72 20.62
C GLY A 488 -27.98 -29.83 19.61
N PRO A 489 -27.93 -30.78 18.66
CA PRO A 489 -29.03 -30.94 17.70
C PRO A 489 -30.31 -31.31 18.45
N LEU A 490 -31.43 -30.71 18.06
CA LEU A 490 -32.77 -31.09 18.45
C LEU A 490 -33.09 -32.42 17.75
N TRP A 491 -32.69 -33.51 18.38
CA TRP A 491 -32.81 -34.87 17.89
C TRP A 491 -33.35 -35.80 18.98
N GLY A 492 -33.73 -37.00 18.55
CA GLY A 492 -34.10 -38.08 19.44
C GLY A 492 -35.58 -38.47 19.35
N SER A 493 -36.01 -39.21 20.36
CA SER A 493 -37.41 -39.60 20.56
C SER A 493 -38.32 -38.38 20.74
N ASN A 494 -39.64 -38.60 20.55
CA ASN A 494 -40.65 -37.56 20.81
C ASN A 494 -40.52 -36.95 22.22
N GLU A 495 -40.13 -37.78 23.20
CA GLU A 495 -39.91 -37.36 24.58
C GLU A 495 -38.70 -36.41 24.72
N GLU A 496 -37.58 -36.70 24.06
CA GLU A 496 -36.36 -35.87 24.10
C GLU A 496 -36.57 -34.50 23.42
N VAL A 497 -37.25 -34.49 22.27
CA VAL A 497 -37.63 -33.26 21.58
C VAL A 497 -38.59 -32.43 22.45
N THR A 498 -39.62 -33.07 23.01
CA THR A 498 -40.57 -32.42 23.92
C THR A 498 -39.89 -31.86 25.18
N LYS A 499 -38.95 -32.61 25.76
CA LYS A 499 -38.15 -32.16 26.91
C LYS A 499 -37.33 -30.90 26.56
N SER A 500 -36.72 -30.87 25.38
CA SER A 500 -35.94 -29.72 24.90
C SER A 500 -36.82 -28.50 24.64
N LEU A 501 -38.00 -28.68 24.04
CA LEU A 501 -39.00 -27.62 23.84
C LEU A 501 -39.52 -27.07 25.16
N ASN A 502 -39.81 -27.94 26.13
CA ASN A 502 -40.24 -27.53 27.47
C ASN A 502 -39.13 -26.83 28.27
N ALA A 503 -37.86 -27.15 28.02
CA ALA A 503 -36.74 -26.43 28.62
C ALA A 503 -36.64 -25.02 28.00
N ALA A 504 -36.68 -24.93 26.67
CA ALA A 504 -36.69 -23.65 25.95
C ALA A 504 -37.88 -22.76 26.35
N SER A 505 -39.07 -23.34 26.51
CA SER A 505 -40.29 -22.61 26.91
C SER A 505 -40.23 -22.01 28.31
N LYS A 506 -39.34 -22.53 29.17
CA LYS A 506 -39.06 -22.00 30.52
C LYS A 506 -37.90 -21.01 30.54
N GLY A 507 -37.42 -20.59 29.37
CA GLY A 507 -36.26 -19.69 29.25
C GLY A 507 -34.93 -20.35 29.59
N ALA A 508 -34.85 -21.68 29.62
CA ALA A 508 -33.56 -22.35 29.66
C ALA A 508 -32.86 -22.04 28.33
N TYR A 509 -31.90 -21.12 28.38
CA TYR A 509 -31.06 -20.81 27.25
C TYR A 509 -30.26 -22.05 26.89
N ILE A 510 -30.64 -22.70 25.78
CA ILE A 510 -29.87 -23.84 25.28
C ILE A 510 -28.50 -23.37 24.75
N LEU A 511 -28.29 -22.06 24.53
CA LEU A 511 -26.98 -21.39 24.62
C LEU A 511 -27.04 -19.90 24.95
N ALA A 512 -25.97 -19.42 25.58
CA ALA A 512 -25.60 -18.01 25.58
C ALA A 512 -24.96 -17.66 24.21
N PRO A 513 -25.36 -16.57 23.53
CA PRO A 513 -24.77 -16.08 22.28
C PRO A 513 -23.24 -15.90 22.30
N THR A 514 -22.61 -15.94 23.46
CA THR A 514 -21.17 -15.77 23.68
C THR A 514 -20.31 -16.93 23.16
N ALA A 515 -20.86 -18.12 22.92
CA ALA A 515 -20.12 -19.26 22.36
C ALA A 515 -19.75 -19.08 20.88
N PHE A 516 -20.35 -18.07 20.27
CA PHE A 516 -20.54 -17.93 18.86
C PHE A 516 -19.48 -16.87 18.46
N ARG A 517 -18.26 -17.34 18.18
CA ARG A 517 -17.05 -16.47 18.12
C ARG A 517 -16.85 -15.74 16.79
N ARG A 518 -17.92 -15.24 16.13
CA ARG A 518 -17.75 -14.42 14.90
C ARG A 518 -18.06 -12.96 15.19
N ARG A 519 -17.09 -12.08 14.94
CA ARG A 519 -17.28 -10.64 15.03
C ARG A 519 -17.84 -10.14 13.70
N ARG A 520 -19.15 -9.86 13.67
CA ARG A 520 -19.82 -9.23 12.53
C ARG A 520 -19.94 -7.74 12.78
N TYR A 521 -19.69 -6.97 11.75
CA TYR A 521 -19.67 -5.52 11.80
C TYR A 521 -20.57 -4.96 10.70
N ASN A 522 -21.33 -3.91 11.01
CA ASN A 522 -22.30 -3.33 10.06
C ASN A 522 -21.62 -2.42 9.03
N SER A 523 -20.41 -1.91 9.35
CA SER A 523 -19.61 -1.04 8.48
C SER A 523 -18.12 -1.24 8.71
N LEU A 524 -17.29 -0.78 7.76
CA LEU A 524 -15.83 -0.76 7.93
C LEU A 524 -15.40 0.09 9.14
N GLU A 525 -16.08 1.21 9.40
CA GLU A 525 -15.78 2.05 10.57
C GLU A 525 -16.02 1.29 11.87
N SER A 526 -17.12 0.55 11.97
CA SER A 526 -17.40 -0.27 13.16
C SER A 526 -16.36 -1.39 13.37
N VAL A 527 -15.77 -1.95 12.30
CA VAL A 527 -14.63 -2.88 12.41
C VAL A 527 -13.43 -2.15 13.01
N ILE A 528 -13.08 -0.99 12.46
CA ILE A 528 -11.91 -0.21 12.91
C ILE A 528 -12.02 0.10 14.39
N ASP A 529 -13.13 0.70 14.81
CA ASP A 529 -13.32 1.08 16.22
C ASP A 529 -13.43 -0.14 17.14
N GLY A 530 -14.14 -1.19 16.70
CA GLY A 530 -14.30 -2.41 17.49
C GLY A 530 -13.01 -3.20 17.68
N VAL A 531 -12.17 -3.29 16.64
CA VAL A 531 -10.86 -3.94 16.71
C VAL A 531 -9.90 -3.11 17.56
N LEU A 532 -9.88 -1.79 17.38
CA LEU A 532 -9.03 -0.90 18.19
C LEU A 532 -9.39 -0.98 19.67
N LYS A 533 -10.69 -0.94 20.01
CA LYS A 533 -11.17 -1.08 21.39
C LYS A 533 -10.81 -2.44 22.01
N ALA A 534 -10.90 -3.52 21.23
CA ALA A 534 -10.50 -4.85 21.70
C ALA A 534 -8.98 -4.95 21.93
N LYS A 535 -8.18 -4.23 21.14
CA LYS A 535 -6.72 -4.18 21.27
C LYS A 535 -6.26 -3.33 22.46
N HIS A 536 -6.99 -2.26 22.77
CA HIS A 536 -6.71 -1.34 23.87
C HIS A 536 -7.95 -1.18 24.77
N PRO A 537 -8.22 -2.13 25.68
CA PRO A 537 -9.34 -2.02 26.61
C PRO A 537 -9.17 -0.79 27.52
N GLU A 538 -10.22 0.01 27.67
CA GLU A 538 -10.23 1.14 28.60
C GLU A 538 -9.88 0.66 30.02
N GLY A 539 -8.85 1.25 30.63
CA GLY A 539 -8.35 0.88 31.97
C GLY A 539 -7.02 0.12 32.00
N LEU A 540 -6.54 -0.38 30.85
CA LEU A 540 -5.17 -0.85 30.66
C LEU A 540 -4.39 0.24 29.91
N GLN A 541 -4.11 1.35 30.58
CA GLN A 541 -3.08 2.26 30.08
C GLN A 541 -1.72 1.57 30.24
N SER A 542 -0.96 1.52 29.14
CA SER A 542 0.37 0.94 29.04
C SER A 542 1.39 1.58 29.97
#